data_AF-A0A659UNA7-F1
#
_entry.id   AF-A0A659UNA7-F1
#
_cell.length_a   1.000
_cell.length_b   1.000
_cell.length_c   1.000
_cell.angle_alpha   90.00
_cell.angle_beta   90.00
_cell.angle_gamma   90.00
#
_symmetry.space_group_name_H-M   'P 1'
#
loop_
_entity.id
_entity.type
_entity.pdbx_description
1 polymer ?
#
loop_
_entity_poly.entity_id
_entity_poly.type
_entity_poly.pdbx_seq_one_letter_code
_entity_poly.pdbx_strand_id
1 'polypeptide(L)'
;IAGILAMEARIREHGIPEDAVNLRMLKAMGFSDARLASLTRTDAEVVQKIREKLDVHPVYKRIDTCAAEFASPTAYMYSTYEVPFAGALANEAQVSARKKVVILGGGPNRIGQGIEFDYCCCHAAFA
;
A
#
# COMPACT_ATOMS: atom_id res chain seq x y z
N ILE A 1 11.63 13.53 7.09
CA ILE A 1 12.32 13.56 5.77
C ILE A 1 13.76 13.05 5.85
N ALA A 2 14.62 13.58 6.75
CA ALA A 2 16.03 13.15 6.86
C ALA A 2 16.24 11.63 6.95
N GLY A 3 15.42 10.91 7.73
CA GLY A 3 15.51 9.44 7.83
C GLY A 3 15.23 8.70 6.52
N ILE A 4 14.34 9.22 5.67
CA ILE A 4 14.08 8.66 4.33
C ILE A 4 15.29 8.87 3.44
N LEU A 5 15.90 10.06 3.45
CA LEU A 5 17.10 10.36 2.67
C LEU A 5 18.30 9.49 3.07
N ALA A 6 18.49 9.28 4.38
CA ALA A 6 19.53 8.37 4.88
C ALA A 6 19.28 6.93 4.42
N MET A 7 18.02 6.47 4.43
CA MET A 7 17.67 5.15 3.93
C MET A 7 17.90 5.03 2.41
N GLU A 8 17.58 6.06 1.62
CA GLU A 8 17.90 6.06 0.19
C GLU A 8 19.40 5.90 -0.07
N ALA A 9 20.25 6.56 0.71
CA ALA A 9 21.70 6.41 0.60
C ALA A 9 22.13 4.96 0.88
N ARG A 10 21.59 4.35 1.94
CA ARG A 10 21.84 2.93 2.26
C ARG A 10 21.38 1.97 1.18
N ILE A 11 20.22 2.21 0.56
CA ILE A 11 19.70 1.39 -0.54
C ILE A 11 20.60 1.51 -1.78
N ARG A 12 21.10 2.72 -2.08
CA ARG A 12 22.04 2.91 -3.21
C ARG A 12 23.36 2.17 -2.99
N GLU A 13 23.82 2.08 -1.74
CA GLU A 13 25.09 1.42 -1.38
C GLU A 13 24.97 -0.10 -1.32
N HIS A 14 23.92 -0.62 -0.69
CA HIS A 14 23.77 -2.05 -0.40
C HIS A 14 22.79 -2.79 -1.32
N GLY A 15 22.03 -2.06 -2.14
CA GLY A 15 20.99 -2.64 -2.99
C GLY A 15 19.69 -2.95 -2.24
N ILE A 16 18.88 -3.82 -2.84
CA ILE A 16 17.58 -4.25 -2.29
C ILE A 16 17.83 -5.43 -1.34
N PRO A 17 17.26 -5.42 -0.12
CA PRO A 17 17.36 -6.56 0.78
C PRO A 17 16.75 -7.83 0.19
N GLU A 18 17.38 -8.98 0.46
CA GLU A 18 16.92 -10.30 0.02
C GLU A 18 16.06 -11.03 1.06
N ASP A 19 15.82 -10.42 2.22
CA ASP A 19 14.98 -10.96 3.28
C ASP A 19 13.67 -10.18 3.46
N ALA A 20 12.63 -10.89 3.88
CA ALA A 20 11.28 -10.33 4.01
C ALA A 20 11.17 -9.25 5.09
N VAL A 21 12.00 -9.30 6.14
CA VAL A 21 11.92 -8.36 7.27
C VAL A 21 12.40 -6.99 6.84
N ASN A 22 13.62 -6.91 6.29
CA ASN A 22 14.20 -5.66 5.85
C ASN A 22 13.44 -5.06 4.66
N LEU A 23 13.02 -5.89 3.71
CA LEU A 23 12.19 -5.39 2.60
C LEU A 23 10.88 -4.80 3.12
N ARG A 24 10.20 -5.47 4.05
CA ARG A 24 8.98 -4.95 4.68
C ARG A 24 9.22 -3.64 5.43
N MET A 25 10.36 -3.47 6.10
CA MET A 25 10.73 -2.20 6.72
C MET A 25 10.85 -1.07 5.69
N LEU A 26 11.48 -1.32 4.53
CA LEU A 26 11.53 -0.32 3.45
C LEU A 26 10.13 0.03 2.95
N LYS A 27 9.27 -0.97 2.78
CA LYS A 27 7.87 -0.74 2.37
C LYS A 27 7.06 0.02 3.43
N ALA A 28 7.30 -0.25 4.72
CA ALA A 28 6.68 0.45 5.85
C ALA A 28 7.12 1.93 5.94
N MET A 29 8.32 2.25 5.47
CA MET A 29 8.78 3.63 5.32
C MET A 29 8.15 4.37 4.11
N GLY A 30 7.32 3.69 3.31
CA GLY A 30 6.62 4.27 2.17
C GLY A 30 7.36 4.18 0.83
N PHE A 31 8.46 3.44 0.74
CA PHE A 31 9.17 3.27 -0.54
C PHE A 31 8.33 2.46 -1.53
N SER A 32 8.03 3.05 -2.69
CA SER A 32 7.38 2.33 -3.81
C SER A 32 8.37 1.41 -4.52
N ASP A 33 7.85 0.38 -5.19
CA ASP A 33 8.70 -0.54 -5.98
C ASP A 33 9.45 0.24 -7.08
N ALA A 34 8.79 1.23 -7.70
CA ALA A 34 9.39 2.15 -8.65
C ALA A 34 10.52 3.00 -8.06
N ARG A 35 10.37 3.48 -6.81
CA ARG A 35 11.44 4.25 -6.15
C ARG A 35 12.64 3.37 -5.83
N LEU A 36 12.41 2.17 -5.28
CA LEU A 36 13.47 1.21 -5.02
C LEU A 36 14.22 0.86 -6.30
N ALA A 37 13.49 0.59 -7.38
CA ALA A 37 14.04 0.29 -8.69
C ALA A 37 14.94 1.43 -9.23
N SER A 38 14.48 2.68 -9.11
CA SER A 38 15.26 3.87 -9.47
C SER A 38 16.54 4.00 -8.65
N LEU A 39 16.50 3.69 -7.35
CA LEU A 39 17.66 3.77 -6.46
C LEU A 39 18.72 2.72 -6.77
N THR A 40 18.30 1.52 -7.22
CA THR A 40 19.20 0.39 -7.48
C THR A 40 19.42 0.12 -8.97
N ARG A 41 18.99 1.04 -9.85
CA ARG A 41 19.16 0.96 -11.32
C ARG A 41 18.63 -0.36 -11.90
N THR A 42 17.45 -0.77 -11.46
CA THR A 42 16.73 -1.94 -11.98
C THR A 42 15.31 -1.53 -12.38
N ASP A 43 14.49 -2.50 -12.79
CA ASP A 43 13.10 -2.28 -13.16
C ASP A 43 12.14 -2.54 -11.98
N ALA A 44 11.04 -1.80 -11.93
CA ALA A 44 10.02 -1.96 -10.89
C ALA A 44 9.45 -3.39 -10.84
N GLU A 45 9.37 -4.06 -11.99
CA GLU A 45 8.91 -5.46 -12.08
C GLU A 45 9.86 -6.43 -11.37
N VAL A 46 11.17 -6.17 -11.38
CA VAL A 46 12.14 -7.01 -10.66
C VAL A 46 11.92 -6.87 -9.15
N VAL A 47 11.73 -5.64 -8.66
CA VAL A 47 11.43 -5.37 -7.26
C VAL A 47 10.11 -6.00 -6.83
N GLN A 48 9.09 -5.90 -7.67
CA GLN A 48 7.79 -6.55 -7.44
C GLN A 48 7.95 -8.07 -7.32
N LYS A 49 8.69 -8.72 -8.23
CA LYS A 49 8.94 -10.17 -8.19
C LYS A 49 9.69 -10.61 -6.94
N ILE A 50 10.69 -9.84 -6.49
CA ILE A 50 11.39 -10.09 -5.23
C ILE A 50 10.41 -9.98 -4.06
N ARG A 51 9.58 -8.94 -4.05
CA ARG A 51 8.58 -8.69 -3.01
C ARG A 51 7.54 -9.83 -2.93
N GLU A 52 7.06 -10.31 -4.07
CA GLU A 52 6.15 -11.47 -4.16
C GLU A 52 6.83 -12.77 -3.73
N LYS A 53 8.07 -13.02 -4.15
CA LYS A 53 8.85 -14.20 -3.73
C LYS A 53 9.05 -14.26 -2.22
N LEU A 54 9.19 -13.11 -1.58
CA LEU A 54 9.39 -12.98 -0.13
C LEU A 54 8.07 -12.86 0.66
N ASP A 55 6.92 -12.99 0.01
CA ASP A 55 5.59 -12.85 0.63
C ASP A 55 5.42 -11.52 1.39
N VAL A 56 5.95 -10.44 0.81
CA VAL A 56 5.87 -9.09 1.38
C VAL A 56 4.72 -8.33 0.73
N HIS A 57 3.54 -8.46 1.31
CA HIS A 57 2.32 -7.77 0.86
C HIS A 57 1.84 -6.75 1.89
N PRO A 58 1.17 -5.67 1.46
CA PRO A 58 0.48 -4.80 2.40
C PRO A 58 -0.70 -5.54 3.03
N VAL A 59 -1.04 -5.15 4.26
CA VAL A 59 -2.32 -5.48 4.90
C VAL A 59 -3.25 -4.28 4.81
N TYR A 60 -4.54 -4.50 5.02
CA TYR A 60 -5.53 -3.43 5.07
C TYR A 60 -6.08 -3.29 6.49
N LYS A 61 -6.17 -2.04 6.95
CA LYS A 61 -6.68 -1.66 8.26
C LYS A 61 -7.93 -0.82 8.11
N ARG A 62 -8.85 -0.93 9.07
CA ARG A 62 -10.08 -0.13 9.12
C ARG A 62 -9.82 1.19 9.83
N ILE A 63 -10.61 2.19 9.44
CA ILE A 63 -10.72 3.45 10.15
C ILE A 63 -11.96 3.34 11.04
N ASP A 64 -11.74 3.30 12.36
CA ASP A 64 -12.76 3.01 13.37
C ASP A 64 -13.03 4.17 14.35
N THR A 65 -12.34 5.30 14.16
CA THR A 65 -12.37 6.51 15.01
C THR A 65 -11.89 6.33 16.45
N CYS A 66 -11.53 5.13 16.90
CA CYS A 66 -11.25 4.81 18.30
C CYS A 66 -9.98 3.95 18.48
N ALA A 67 -9.16 3.80 17.46
CA ALA A 67 -7.90 3.06 17.51
C ALA A 67 -8.08 1.63 18.03
N ALA A 68 -9.07 0.92 17.48
CA ALA A 68 -9.47 -0.44 17.80
C ALA A 68 -10.04 -0.66 19.21
N GLU A 69 -10.43 0.39 19.96
CA GLU A 69 -11.18 0.23 21.21
C GLU A 69 -12.53 -0.47 20.98
N PHE A 70 -13.20 -0.14 19.88
CA PHE A 70 -14.47 -0.71 19.47
C PHE A 70 -14.43 -1.21 18.03
N ALA A 71 -15.18 -2.28 17.74
CA ALA A 71 -15.28 -2.82 16.40
C ALA A 71 -16.08 -1.89 15.48
N SER A 72 -15.48 -1.47 14.36
CA SER A 72 -16.19 -0.73 13.31
C SER A 72 -16.83 -1.66 12.28
N PRO A 73 -18.15 -1.53 12.01
CA PRO A 73 -18.81 -2.32 10.98
C PRO A 73 -18.50 -1.83 9.55
N THR A 74 -17.98 -0.61 9.39
CA THR A 74 -17.77 0.01 8.07
C THR A 74 -16.46 -0.44 7.45
N ALA A 75 -16.46 -0.64 6.13
CA ALA A 75 -15.29 -1.08 5.36
C ALA A 75 -14.49 0.10 4.79
N TYR A 76 -14.25 1.14 5.61
CA TYR A 76 -13.40 2.25 5.22
C TYR A 76 -11.94 1.93 5.61
N MET A 77 -11.07 1.74 4.60
CA MET A 77 -9.77 1.08 4.79
C MET A 77 -8.61 1.82 4.13
N TYR A 78 -7.41 1.54 4.62
CA TYR A 78 -6.14 1.94 4.00
C TYR A 78 -5.14 0.77 4.02
N SER A 79 -4.22 0.75 3.05
CA SER A 79 -3.14 -0.24 3.02
C SER A 79 -1.96 0.21 3.88
N THR A 80 -1.30 -0.72 4.55
CA THR A 80 -0.06 -0.48 5.29
C THR A 80 0.85 -1.70 5.26
N TYR A 81 2.15 -1.50 5.39
CA TYR A 81 3.11 -2.57 5.64
C TYR A 81 3.39 -2.62 7.15
N GLU A 82 2.53 -3.35 7.87
CA GLU A 82 2.65 -3.54 9.31
C GLU A 82 3.75 -4.57 9.64
N VAL A 83 4.40 -4.41 10.79
CA VAL A 83 5.31 -5.43 11.32
C VAL A 83 4.47 -6.50 12.05
N PRO A 84 4.74 -7.80 11.85
CA PRO A 84 3.99 -8.85 12.54
C PRO A 84 4.01 -8.67 14.07
N PHE A 85 2.84 -8.74 14.69
CA PHE A 85 2.69 -8.77 16.15
C PHE A 85 2.38 -10.21 16.58
N ALA A 86 3.10 -10.70 17.59
CA ALA A 86 3.00 -12.10 18.05
C ALA A 86 3.16 -13.14 16.90
N GLY A 87 3.98 -12.82 15.90
CA GLY A 87 4.27 -13.71 14.76
C GLY A 87 3.26 -13.69 13.62
N ALA A 88 2.19 -12.89 13.69
CA ALA A 88 1.18 -12.81 12.65
C ALA A 88 0.96 -11.37 12.15
N LEU A 89 0.62 -11.25 10.86
CA LEU A 89 0.11 -10.01 10.28
C LEU A 89 -1.42 -9.96 10.46
N ALA A 90 -1.94 -8.82 10.90
CA ALA A 90 -3.37 -8.63 11.07
C ALA A 90 -3.96 -7.88 9.87
N ASN A 91 -4.75 -8.56 9.04
CA ASN A 91 -5.46 -7.97 7.91
C ASN A 91 -6.97 -7.90 8.19
N GLU A 92 -7.53 -6.69 8.19
CA GLU A 92 -8.92 -6.41 8.57
C GLU A 92 -9.86 -6.31 7.36
N ALA A 93 -9.36 -6.58 6.15
CA ALA A 93 -10.13 -6.54 4.91
C ALA A 93 -11.34 -7.49 4.95
N GLN A 94 -11.21 -8.65 5.60
CA GLN A 94 -12.26 -9.68 5.71
C GLN A 94 -13.01 -9.89 4.39
N VAL A 95 -12.27 -10.19 3.33
CA VAL A 95 -12.79 -10.21 1.95
C VAL A 95 -13.87 -11.29 1.80
N SER A 96 -15.07 -10.88 1.38
CA SER A 96 -16.19 -11.81 1.14
C SER A 96 -16.06 -12.56 -0.19
N ALA A 97 -16.82 -13.65 -0.37
CA ALA A 97 -16.87 -14.40 -1.63
C ALA A 97 -17.86 -13.83 -2.67
N ARG A 98 -18.52 -12.69 -2.39
CA ARG A 98 -19.46 -12.07 -3.33
C ARG A 98 -18.73 -11.58 -4.58
N LYS A 99 -19.40 -11.63 -5.74
CA LYS A 99 -18.94 -10.95 -6.96
C LYS A 99 -18.86 -9.44 -6.68
N LYS A 100 -17.78 -8.79 -7.12
CA LYS A 100 -17.51 -7.37 -6.88
C LYS A 100 -17.09 -6.70 -8.17
N VAL A 101 -17.38 -5.41 -8.27
CA VAL A 101 -16.86 -4.51 -9.29
C VAL A 101 -15.94 -3.51 -8.60
N VAL A 102 -14.82 -3.17 -9.22
CA VAL A 102 -13.89 -2.15 -8.73
C VAL A 102 -14.09 -0.89 -9.56
N ILE A 103 -14.33 0.24 -8.88
CA ILE A 103 -14.42 1.57 -9.50
C ILE A 103 -13.14 2.32 -9.14
N LEU A 104 -12.41 2.77 -10.15
CA LEU A 104 -11.17 3.54 -9.98
C LEU A 104 -11.47 5.03 -10.16
N GLY A 105 -11.33 5.80 -9.09
CA GLY A 105 -11.47 7.26 -9.14
C GLY A 105 -10.30 7.94 -9.87
N GLY A 106 -10.47 9.22 -10.21
CA GLY A 106 -9.47 9.99 -10.95
C GLY A 106 -8.27 10.50 -10.14
N GLY A 107 -8.30 10.39 -8.81
CA GLY A 107 -7.30 11.03 -7.94
C GLY A 107 -7.55 12.53 -7.77
N PRO A 108 -6.51 13.36 -7.53
CA PRO A 108 -6.70 14.78 -7.25
C PRO A 108 -7.25 15.56 -8.46
N ASN A 109 -8.17 16.50 -8.19
CA ASN A 109 -8.72 17.38 -9.22
C ASN A 109 -7.63 18.23 -9.87
N ARG A 110 -7.71 18.37 -11.20
CA ARG A 110 -6.80 19.19 -12.00
C ARG A 110 -7.53 19.77 -13.22
N ILE A 111 -6.94 20.76 -13.90
CA ILE A 111 -7.54 21.33 -15.13
C ILE A 111 -7.80 20.21 -16.15
N GLY A 112 -9.03 20.11 -16.64
CA GLY A 112 -9.49 19.04 -17.54
C GLY A 112 -9.83 17.71 -16.85
N GLN A 113 -9.85 17.68 -15.52
CA GLN A 113 -10.33 16.56 -14.71
C GLN A 113 -10.97 17.08 -13.42
N GLY A 114 -12.24 17.46 -13.51
CA GLY A 114 -13.00 18.02 -12.40
C GLY A 114 -13.98 17.05 -11.74
N ILE A 115 -14.94 17.63 -11.03
CA ILE A 115 -15.97 16.93 -10.24
C ILE A 115 -16.89 16.05 -11.11
N GLU A 116 -16.97 16.33 -12.40
CA GLU A 116 -17.75 15.54 -13.36
C GLU A 116 -17.34 14.06 -13.37
N PHE A 117 -16.06 13.75 -13.12
CA PHE A 117 -15.58 12.37 -13.06
C PHE A 117 -15.96 11.69 -11.74
N ASP A 118 -16.02 12.44 -10.63
CA ASP A 118 -16.48 11.93 -9.34
C ASP A 118 -17.98 11.60 -9.37
N TYR A 119 -18.77 12.47 -10.02
CA TYR A 119 -20.19 12.21 -10.27
C TYR A 119 -20.43 10.89 -11.02
N CYS A 120 -19.65 10.62 -12.08
CA CYS A 120 -19.71 9.35 -12.81
C CYS A 120 -19.37 8.14 -11.91
N CYS A 121 -18.35 8.26 -11.05
CA CYS A 121 -17.96 7.21 -10.11
C CYS A 121 -19.06 6.92 -9.08
N CYS A 122 -19.71 7.96 -8.56
CA CYS A 122 -20.85 7.84 -7.66
C CYS A 122 -22.01 7.11 -8.34
N HIS A 123 -22.37 7.52 -9.57
CA HIS A 123 -23.42 6.86 -10.34
C HIS A 123 -23.13 5.37 -10.59
N ALA A 124 -21.88 5.03 -10.92
CA ALA A 124 -21.47 3.63 -11.10
C ALA A 124 -21.53 2.81 -9.79
N ALA A 125 -21.33 3.44 -8.63
CA ALA A 125 -21.41 2.78 -7.32
C ALA A 125 -22.85 2.56 -6.84
N PHE A 126 -23.79 3.41 -7.27
CA PHE A 126 -25.21 3.30 -6.94
C PHE A 126 -26.00 2.39 -7.89
N ALA A 127 -25.49 2.15 -9.10
CA ALA A 127 -26.11 1.30 -10.13
C ALA A 127 -25.85 -0.20 -9.89
#